data_AF-A0A9P0EIW4-F1
#
_entry.id   AF-A0A9P0EIW4-F1
#
_cell.length_a   1.000
_cell.length_b   1.000
_cell.length_c   1.000
_cell.angle_alpha   90.00
_cell.angle_beta   90.00
_cell.angle_gamma   90.00
#
_symmetry.space_group_name_H-M   'P 1'
#
loop_
_entity.id
_entity.type
_entity.pdbx_description
1 polymer ?
#
loop_
_entity_poly.entity_id
_entity_poly.type
_entity_poly.pdbx_seq_one_letter_code
_entity_poly.pdbx_strand_id
1 'polypeptide(L)'
;MEEADHWLKKEKYDRALVSANLAVVRAPTSSKGKKLSLEEGSILPMSLLIRSEILFKMSEFQLCLNDLQSGLKYCLSDIQKATVYLRMGLCYLKLGDKNKSKISFTVAISCGNKEIKEEGQKYLDNIEKTLNTSVKQLDPETVVIDYHDDLPGISKSVTMASEKGSGRYFKAAKPIAIGDIVSCEEPVVSALFFEKHGTHCLHCYRRLKSPLPCPNCSGVAFCSVNCLNDGMKYHKWECPYLELSIGSGMSILSFLSLRIITQQSIDYFKPSLQNNEPKSYEKVLNLIGHSDKRDPKDFLHRTLMALFLLQVLRHGGYFNGKFNKVSGGESSSSSESIVLTEDELEIGTLLLKFLQILQYNAHEIYETVFPKDDNKTKAVTCYVALGIYPSSAIFNHECQPTLARYFSGKKIILRAQRPIGVGQLVSENYGPIFTIKTKDQRQKMLKGRYLFDCKCIACKKDWPKLEDMVPEKVYYRCKAPTCSGIITDNNMCDSCGNSSSLEDAKLLYGTYQKDWERCVELITNGKFREAEKIVVEYVEGMCKLVVQPSKNLCLAMEALRTIWANTNGNVSMLQNKSKQAETK
;
A
#
# COMPACT_ATOMS: atom_id res chain seq x y z
N MET A 1 -7.97 14.28 27.26
CA MET A 1 -7.11 13.62 28.26
C MET A 1 -7.94 12.96 29.34
N GLU A 2 -8.87 13.68 29.98
CA GLU A 2 -9.78 13.13 31.01
C GLU A 2 -10.55 11.88 30.56
N GLU A 3 -11.07 11.88 29.32
CA GLU A 3 -11.76 10.70 28.78
C GLU A 3 -10.81 9.49 28.64
N ALA A 4 -9.55 9.72 28.27
CA ALA A 4 -8.56 8.66 28.17
C ALA A 4 -8.24 8.06 29.55
N ASP A 5 -8.06 8.92 30.56
CA ASP A 5 -7.88 8.51 31.95
C ASP A 5 -9.10 7.75 32.51
N HIS A 6 -10.31 8.22 32.20
CA HIS A 6 -11.55 7.53 32.57
C HIS A 6 -11.62 6.10 32.03
N TRP A 7 -11.28 5.89 30.74
CA TRP A 7 -11.28 4.57 30.14
C TRP A 7 -10.11 3.71 30.61
N LEU A 8 -8.95 4.31 30.89
CA LEU A 8 -7.79 3.63 31.45
C LEU A 8 -8.09 3.06 32.84
N LYS A 9 -8.72 3.84 33.73
CA LYS A 9 -9.17 3.39 35.06
C LYS A 9 -10.21 2.26 35.00
N LYS A 10 -10.97 2.19 33.90
CA LYS A 10 -11.94 1.11 33.63
C LYS A 10 -11.33 -0.09 32.88
N GLU A 11 -10.02 -0.09 32.65
CA GLU A 11 -9.28 -1.11 31.90
C GLU A 11 -9.82 -1.34 30.47
N LYS A 12 -10.46 -0.32 29.89
CA LYS A 12 -10.97 -0.33 28.51
C LYS A 12 -9.93 0.28 27.57
N TYR A 13 -8.80 -0.42 27.41
CA TYR A 13 -7.60 0.11 26.76
C TYR A 13 -7.82 0.60 25.32
N ASP A 14 -8.64 -0.09 24.51
CA ASP A 14 -8.92 0.37 23.14
C ASP A 14 -9.59 1.75 23.10
N ARG A 15 -10.57 1.98 24.00
CA ARG A 15 -11.26 3.28 24.10
C ARG A 15 -10.35 4.35 24.70
N ALA A 16 -9.54 3.98 25.68
CA ALA A 16 -8.53 4.85 26.27
C ALA A 16 -7.55 5.32 25.20
N LEU A 17 -7.05 4.40 24.36
CA LEU A 17 -6.09 4.70 23.30
C LEU A 17 -6.69 5.62 22.24
N VAL A 18 -7.93 5.40 21.80
CA VAL A 18 -8.62 6.30 20.87
C VAL A 18 -8.71 7.72 21.45
N SER A 19 -9.10 7.85 22.71
CA SER A 19 -9.23 9.13 23.40
C SER A 19 -7.87 9.83 23.58
N ALA A 20 -6.82 9.07 23.89
CA ALA A 20 -5.45 9.57 24.02
C ALA A 20 -4.87 10.00 22.66
N ASN A 21 -5.16 9.26 21.59
CA ASN A 21 -4.77 9.62 20.23
C ASN A 21 -5.37 10.96 19.80
N LEU A 22 -6.66 11.19 20.07
CA LEU A 22 -7.31 12.47 19.81
C LEU A 22 -6.66 13.61 20.59
N ALA A 23 -6.31 13.38 21.86
CA ALA A 23 -5.62 14.38 22.67
C ALA A 23 -4.25 14.77 22.08
N VAL A 24 -3.45 13.78 21.66
CA VAL A 24 -2.13 14.03 21.03
C VAL A 24 -2.27 14.75 19.69
N VAL A 25 -3.19 14.32 18.82
CA VAL A 25 -3.37 14.91 17.48
C VAL A 25 -3.87 16.35 17.53
N ARG A 26 -4.66 16.70 18.56
CA ARG A 26 -5.23 18.04 18.75
C ARG A 26 -4.40 18.95 19.64
N ALA A 27 -3.33 18.44 20.26
CA ALA A 27 -2.52 19.23 21.16
C ALA A 27 -1.87 20.41 20.38
N PRO A 28 -1.87 21.63 20.95
CA PRO A 28 -1.28 22.78 20.29
C PRO A 28 0.22 22.59 20.10
N THR A 29 0.71 22.91 18.91
CA THR A 29 2.13 22.92 18.56
C THR A 29 2.57 24.34 18.26
N SER A 30 3.84 24.65 18.50
CA SER A 30 4.44 25.93 18.10
C SER A 30 4.63 25.96 16.57
N SER A 31 3.56 26.19 15.83
CA SER A 31 3.61 26.42 14.38
C SER A 31 3.62 27.92 14.07
N LYS A 32 4.39 28.32 13.05
CA LYS A 32 4.46 29.68 12.49
C LYS A 32 4.61 30.81 13.53
N GLY A 33 5.62 30.74 14.39
CA GLY A 33 6.01 31.87 15.25
C GLY A 33 5.06 32.18 16.43
N LYS A 34 4.00 31.40 16.64
CA LYS A 34 3.14 31.53 17.82
C LYS A 34 3.85 30.93 19.04
N LYS A 35 4.17 31.76 20.04
CA LYS A 35 4.60 31.28 21.36
C LYS A 35 3.38 30.71 22.09
N LEU A 36 3.47 29.45 22.51
CA LEU A 36 2.46 28.82 23.34
C LEU A 36 2.51 29.40 24.76
N SER A 37 1.35 29.53 25.41
CA SER A 37 1.32 29.76 26.86
C SER A 37 1.92 28.56 27.61
N LEU A 38 2.25 28.74 28.89
CA LEU A 38 2.75 27.64 29.74
C LEU A 38 1.75 26.47 29.79
N GLU A 39 0.46 26.79 29.90
CA GLU A 39 -0.63 25.81 29.91
C GLU A 39 -0.73 25.09 28.57
N GLU A 40 -0.76 25.82 27.45
CA GLU A 40 -0.82 25.24 26.10
C GLU A 40 0.39 24.32 25.84
N GLY A 41 1.59 24.75 26.23
CA GLY A 41 2.82 23.98 26.07
C GLY A 41 2.86 22.68 26.89
N SER A 42 2.04 22.57 27.94
CA SER A 42 1.97 21.37 28.79
C SER A 42 1.02 20.28 28.25
N ILE A 43 0.09 20.63 27.35
CA ILE A 43 -0.96 19.71 26.89
C ILE A 43 -0.39 18.53 26.10
N LEU A 44 0.53 18.79 25.17
CA LEU A 44 1.16 17.74 24.36
C LEU A 44 1.99 16.76 25.20
N PRO A 45 2.94 17.18 26.05
CA PRO A 45 3.68 16.25 26.89
C PRO A 45 2.76 15.43 27.80
N MET A 46 1.73 16.03 28.41
CA MET A 46 0.77 15.29 29.24
C MET A 46 -0.06 14.28 28.44
N SER A 47 -0.47 14.63 27.22
CA SER A 47 -1.17 13.72 26.32
C SER A 47 -0.31 12.52 25.92
N LEU A 48 0.98 12.74 25.65
CA LEU A 48 1.95 11.69 25.38
C LEU A 48 2.18 10.78 26.60
N LEU A 49 2.25 11.35 27.81
CA LEU A 49 2.41 10.57 29.04
C LEU A 49 1.22 9.63 29.28
N ILE A 50 -0.01 10.13 29.17
CA ILE A 50 -1.22 9.30 29.28
C ILE A 50 -1.23 8.21 28.20
N ARG A 51 -0.92 8.55 26.96
CA ARG A 51 -0.91 7.58 25.86
C ARG A 51 0.15 6.50 26.05
N SER A 52 1.34 6.88 26.51
CA SER A 52 2.42 5.91 26.80
C SER A 52 2.02 4.92 27.90
N GLU A 53 1.25 5.34 28.90
CA GLU A 53 0.75 4.45 29.93
C GLU A 53 -0.22 3.41 29.38
N ILE A 54 -1.17 3.86 28.56
CA ILE A 54 -2.13 2.98 27.88
C ILE A 54 -1.38 1.98 26.98
N LEU A 55 -0.42 2.46 26.18
CA LEU A 55 0.39 1.61 25.30
C LEU A 55 1.21 0.58 26.09
N PHE A 56 1.77 0.97 27.23
CA PHE A 56 2.48 0.05 28.13
C PHE A 56 1.55 -1.08 28.63
N LYS A 57 0.33 -0.73 29.08
CA LYS A 57 -0.67 -1.73 29.52
C LYS A 57 -1.13 -2.65 28.40
N MET A 58 -1.14 -2.16 27.15
CA MET A 58 -1.41 -2.95 25.95
C MET A 58 -0.20 -3.78 25.45
N SER A 59 0.93 -3.79 26.17
CA SER A 59 2.19 -4.44 25.77
C SER A 59 2.81 -3.88 24.47
N GLU A 60 2.46 -2.65 24.09
CA GLU A 60 2.99 -1.96 22.91
C GLU A 60 4.26 -1.18 23.28
N PHE A 61 5.27 -1.90 23.77
CA PHE A 61 6.46 -1.30 24.40
C PHE A 61 7.25 -0.37 23.47
N GLN A 62 7.35 -0.70 22.18
CA GLN A 62 8.05 0.15 21.21
C GLN A 62 7.29 1.46 20.94
N LEU A 63 5.96 1.41 20.86
CA LEU A 63 5.14 2.62 20.69
C LEU A 63 5.15 3.48 21.96
N CYS A 64 5.13 2.84 23.13
CA CYS A 64 5.29 3.51 24.42
C CYS A 64 6.62 4.28 24.49
N LEU A 65 7.74 3.65 24.10
CA LEU A 65 9.05 4.32 24.04
C LEU A 65 9.05 5.55 23.13
N ASN A 66 8.41 5.47 21.97
CA ASN A 66 8.36 6.59 21.03
C ASN A 66 7.64 7.81 21.65
N ASP A 67 6.56 7.59 22.39
CA ASP A 67 5.83 8.65 23.10
C ASP A 67 6.67 9.26 24.23
N LEU A 68 7.33 8.42 25.02
CA LEU A 68 8.19 8.85 26.13
C LEU A 68 9.38 9.69 25.64
N GLN A 69 10.08 9.22 24.61
CA GLN A 69 11.19 9.95 23.99
C GLN A 69 10.73 11.27 23.36
N SER A 70 9.53 11.30 22.78
CA SER A 70 8.94 12.52 22.24
C SER A 70 8.58 13.51 23.35
N GLY A 71 8.03 13.01 24.47
CA GLY A 71 7.68 13.82 25.64
C GLY A 71 8.87 14.52 26.27
N LEU A 72 10.04 13.87 26.33
CA LEU A 72 11.29 14.45 26.86
C LEU A 72 11.81 15.66 26.07
N LYS A 73 11.34 15.89 24.84
CA LYS A 73 11.70 17.07 24.05
C LYS A 73 10.96 18.33 24.50
N TYR A 74 9.97 18.18 25.38
CA TYR A 74 9.15 19.27 25.92
C TYR A 74 9.48 19.53 27.39
N CYS A 75 8.97 20.65 27.91
CA CYS A 75 9.18 21.06 29.29
C CYS A 75 8.37 20.20 30.27
N LEU A 76 8.95 19.07 30.69
CA LEU A 76 8.45 18.23 31.78
C LEU A 76 9.02 18.68 33.13
N SER A 77 8.23 18.53 34.20
CA SER A 77 8.74 18.67 35.58
C SER A 77 9.70 17.53 35.91
N ASP A 78 10.55 17.70 36.93
CA ASP A 78 11.55 16.68 37.27
C ASP A 78 10.92 15.36 37.72
N ILE A 79 9.79 15.42 38.43
CA ILE A 79 9.00 14.23 38.79
C ILE A 79 8.48 13.53 37.53
N GLN A 80 7.94 14.28 36.55
CA GLN A 80 7.47 13.71 35.29
C GLN A 80 8.61 13.08 34.49
N LYS A 81 9.78 13.72 34.43
CA LYS A 81 10.98 13.14 33.80
C LYS A 81 11.37 11.83 34.48
N ALA A 82 11.36 11.79 35.80
CA ALA A 82 11.66 10.56 36.55
C ALA A 82 10.67 9.43 36.22
N THR A 83 9.37 9.73 36.15
CA THR A 83 8.33 8.77 35.72
C THR A 83 8.58 8.29 34.28
N VAL A 84 8.99 9.18 33.38
CA VAL A 84 9.34 8.81 32.00
C VAL A 84 10.50 7.83 31.97
N TYR A 85 11.60 8.14 32.66
CA TYR A 85 12.78 7.28 32.68
C TYR A 85 12.50 5.92 33.32
N LEU A 86 11.68 5.87 34.38
CA LEU A 86 11.24 4.62 34.98
C LEU A 86 10.49 3.75 33.95
N ARG A 87 9.49 4.33 33.26
CA ARG A 87 8.70 3.63 32.25
C ARG A 87 9.53 3.23 31.01
N MET A 88 10.50 4.06 30.60
CA MET A 88 11.47 3.71 29.56
C MET A 88 12.31 2.49 29.97
N GLY A 89 12.80 2.46 31.21
CA GLY A 89 13.54 1.33 31.75
C GLY A 89 12.75 0.02 31.67
N LEU A 90 11.47 0.08 32.03
CA LEU A 90 10.55 -1.07 31.92
C LEU A 90 10.32 -1.50 30.47
N CYS A 91 10.13 -0.55 29.55
CA CYS A 91 9.94 -0.88 28.14
C CYS A 91 11.19 -1.54 27.53
N TYR A 92 12.38 -0.98 27.77
CA TYR A 92 13.63 -1.58 27.31
C TYR A 92 13.85 -2.96 27.89
N LEU A 93 13.49 -3.18 29.16
CA LEU A 93 13.55 -4.50 29.79
C LEU A 93 12.65 -5.51 29.06
N LYS A 94 11.40 -5.11 28.74
CA LYS A 94 10.44 -5.95 27.99
C LYS A 94 10.84 -6.18 26.53
N LEU A 95 11.63 -5.28 25.95
CA LEU A 95 12.20 -5.43 24.60
C LEU A 95 13.56 -6.15 24.59
N GLY A 96 14.11 -6.51 25.75
CA GLY A 96 15.39 -7.22 25.87
C GLY A 96 16.64 -6.32 25.80
N ASP A 97 16.50 -5.00 25.76
CA ASP A 97 17.64 -4.05 25.75
C ASP A 97 18.10 -3.76 27.20
N LYS A 98 18.91 -4.67 27.75
CA LYS A 98 19.44 -4.60 29.13
C LYS A 98 20.18 -3.30 29.39
N ASN A 99 21.00 -2.85 28.45
CA ASN A 99 21.87 -1.68 28.64
C ASN A 99 21.05 -0.40 28.73
N LYS A 100 20.12 -0.17 27.79
CA LYS A 100 19.24 1.01 27.86
C LYS A 100 18.30 0.96 29.05
N SER A 101 17.88 -0.24 29.46
CA SER A 101 17.07 -0.43 30.66
C SER A 101 17.80 0.03 31.93
N LYS A 102 19.04 -0.45 32.17
CA LYS A 102 19.87 0.00 33.31
C LYS A 102 20.04 1.51 33.34
N ILE A 103 20.45 2.10 32.22
CA ILE A 103 20.67 3.55 32.11
C ILE A 103 19.39 4.31 32.50
N SER A 104 18.24 3.89 31.97
CA SER A 104 16.96 4.56 32.25
C SER A 104 16.56 4.46 33.72
N PHE A 105 16.73 3.30 34.37
CA PHE A 105 16.44 3.17 35.81
C PHE A 105 17.38 4.02 36.67
N THR A 106 18.68 4.06 36.36
CA THR A 106 19.63 4.91 37.09
C THR A 106 19.25 6.39 37.00
N VAL A 107 18.86 6.88 35.82
CA VAL A 107 18.40 8.26 35.65
C VAL A 107 17.10 8.50 36.45
N ALA A 108 16.14 7.58 36.41
CA ALA A 108 14.90 7.69 37.17
C ALA A 108 15.15 7.79 38.69
N ILE A 109 16.07 6.98 39.22
CA ILE A 109 16.46 7.01 40.64
C ILE A 109 17.11 8.35 40.99
N SER A 110 17.95 8.91 40.11
CA SER A 110 18.66 10.16 40.41
C SER A 110 17.73 11.38 40.55
N CYS A 111 16.60 11.41 39.82
CA CYS A 111 15.70 12.56 39.77
C CYS A 111 14.28 12.30 40.34
N GLY A 112 13.99 11.08 40.78
CA GLY A 112 12.67 10.66 41.27
C GLY A 112 12.38 10.98 42.74
N ASN A 113 11.09 10.91 43.08
CA ASN A 113 10.62 10.88 44.47
C ASN A 113 10.96 9.52 45.13
N LYS A 114 10.61 9.37 46.41
CA LYS A 114 10.88 8.14 47.18
C LYS A 114 10.33 6.88 46.49
N GLU A 115 9.09 6.95 45.99
CA GLU A 115 8.42 5.82 45.32
C GLU A 115 9.13 5.40 44.04
N ILE A 116 9.47 6.35 43.16
CA ILE A 116 10.18 6.07 41.90
C ILE A 116 11.58 5.51 42.18
N LYS A 117 12.26 6.01 43.22
CA LYS A 117 13.58 5.50 43.63
C LYS A 117 13.51 4.05 44.08
N GLU A 118 12.57 3.72 44.97
CA GLU A 118 12.36 2.36 45.47
C GLU A 118 11.98 1.39 44.35
N GLU A 119 11.06 1.81 43.46
CA GLU A 119 10.64 0.99 42.32
C GLU A 119 11.77 0.79 41.32
N GLY A 120 12.49 1.85 40.95
CA GLY A 120 13.63 1.79 40.04
C GLY A 120 14.75 0.89 40.58
N GLN A 121 15.06 0.99 41.88
CA GLN A 121 16.09 0.16 42.53
C GLN A 121 15.68 -1.32 42.50
N LYS A 122 14.42 -1.63 42.82
CA LYS A 122 13.88 -3.00 42.77
C LYS A 122 14.09 -3.65 41.40
N TYR A 123 13.86 -2.91 40.31
CA TYR A 123 14.08 -3.42 38.95
C TYR A 123 15.55 -3.51 38.58
N LEU A 124 16.38 -2.57 39.03
CA LEU A 124 17.82 -2.57 38.79
C LEU A 124 18.50 -3.77 39.45
N ASP A 125 18.15 -4.09 40.69
CA ASP A 125 18.70 -5.21 41.47
C ASP A 125 18.30 -6.57 40.88
N ASN A 126 17.11 -6.66 40.29
CA ASN A 126 16.55 -7.91 39.74
C ASN A 126 16.62 -7.98 38.21
N ILE A 127 17.37 -7.10 37.57
CA ILE A 127 17.36 -6.97 36.10
C ILE A 127 17.78 -8.27 35.41
N GLU A 128 18.71 -9.01 36.01
CA GLU A 128 19.22 -10.28 35.45
C GLU A 128 18.19 -11.42 35.54
N LYS A 129 17.37 -11.43 36.59
CA LYS A 129 16.31 -12.45 36.79
C LYS A 129 15.06 -12.17 35.95
N THR A 130 14.87 -10.94 35.50
CA THR A 130 13.65 -10.49 34.80
C THR A 130 13.72 -10.66 33.28
N LEU A 131 14.91 -10.93 32.73
CA LEU A 131 15.17 -11.20 31.30
C LEU A 131 14.80 -12.63 30.91
N ASN A 132 13.52 -12.98 30.95
CA ASN A 132 12.99 -14.24 30.39
C ASN A 132 12.02 -13.96 29.26
N THR A 133 12.50 -13.42 28.13
CA THR A 133 11.96 -13.65 26.79
C THR A 133 12.79 -12.86 25.77
N SER A 134 13.61 -13.56 24.99
CA SER A 134 14.09 -13.07 23.71
C SER A 134 12.92 -13.11 22.73
N VAL A 135 12.29 -11.95 22.50
CA VAL A 135 11.40 -11.79 21.34
C VAL A 135 12.30 -11.84 20.11
N LYS A 136 12.35 -13.01 19.45
CA LYS A 136 12.88 -13.08 18.09
C LYS A 136 12.00 -12.19 17.22
N GLN A 137 12.50 -11.01 16.85
CA GLN A 137 12.03 -10.36 15.64
C GLN A 137 12.33 -11.34 14.51
N LEU A 138 11.27 -11.92 13.94
CA LEU A 138 11.38 -12.60 12.65
C LEU A 138 11.74 -11.50 11.65
N ASP A 139 12.98 -11.53 11.15
CA ASP A 139 13.37 -10.70 10.03
C ASP A 139 12.42 -10.99 8.86
N PRO A 140 11.89 -9.96 8.18
CA PRO A 140 11.19 -10.17 6.92
C PRO A 140 12.14 -10.91 5.98
N GLU A 141 11.72 -12.05 5.43
CA GLU A 141 12.50 -12.77 4.42
C GLU A 141 12.91 -11.80 3.31
N THR A 142 14.20 -11.50 3.19
CA THR A 142 14.75 -10.74 2.08
C THR A 142 14.52 -11.54 0.81
N VAL A 143 13.57 -11.08 0.00
CA VAL A 143 13.30 -11.69 -1.30
C VAL A 143 14.49 -11.38 -2.22
N VAL A 144 15.23 -12.42 -2.61
CA VAL A 144 16.29 -12.33 -3.61
C VAL A 144 15.66 -12.57 -4.99
N ILE A 145 15.74 -11.58 -5.87
CA ILE A 145 15.28 -11.67 -7.26
C ILE A 145 16.46 -11.30 -8.16
N ASP A 146 16.69 -12.09 -9.19
CA ASP A 146 17.61 -11.74 -10.27
C ASP A 146 16.89 -10.78 -11.23
N TYR A 147 17.18 -9.49 -11.08
CA TYR A 147 16.51 -8.41 -11.83
C TYR A 147 17.14 -8.20 -13.21
N HIS A 148 16.34 -7.70 -14.15
CA HIS A 148 16.84 -7.12 -15.40
C HIS A 148 17.72 -5.90 -15.12
N ASP A 149 18.77 -5.75 -15.92
CA ASP A 149 19.69 -4.61 -15.81
C ASP A 149 18.98 -3.29 -16.18
N ASP A 150 18.13 -3.31 -17.21
CA ASP A 150 17.42 -2.13 -17.73
C ASP A 150 16.06 -1.86 -17.07
N LEU A 151 15.49 -2.87 -16.39
CA LEU A 151 14.15 -2.81 -15.79
C LEU A 151 14.22 -3.19 -14.30
N PRO A 152 14.63 -2.25 -13.43
CA PRO A 152 14.67 -2.49 -12.00
C PRO A 152 13.31 -2.97 -11.48
N GLY A 153 13.32 -4.00 -10.65
CA GLY A 153 12.10 -4.57 -10.10
C GLY A 153 11.41 -5.61 -10.98
N ILE A 154 11.99 -5.99 -12.13
CA ILE A 154 11.47 -7.06 -13.01
C ILE A 154 12.44 -8.23 -13.05
N SER A 155 11.94 -9.45 -12.82
CA SER A 155 12.74 -10.67 -12.86
C SER A 155 13.24 -11.01 -14.26
N LYS A 156 14.46 -11.54 -14.39
CA LYS A 156 14.98 -12.14 -15.64
C LYS A 156 14.19 -13.37 -16.11
N SER A 157 13.19 -13.83 -15.33
CA SER A 157 12.27 -14.88 -15.76
C SER A 157 11.34 -14.45 -16.90
N VAL A 158 11.20 -13.15 -17.16
CA VAL A 158 10.44 -12.61 -18.29
C VAL A 158 11.34 -11.87 -19.26
N THR A 159 10.90 -11.72 -20.50
CA THR A 159 11.52 -10.87 -21.50
C THR A 159 10.48 -9.93 -22.09
N MET A 160 10.86 -8.68 -22.32
CA MET A 160 10.01 -7.71 -22.98
C MET A 160 9.99 -7.96 -24.49
N ALA A 161 8.85 -7.74 -25.12
CA ALA A 161 8.70 -7.71 -26.56
C ALA A 161 7.73 -6.60 -26.95
N SER A 162 7.63 -6.34 -28.26
CA SER A 162 6.68 -5.37 -28.79
C SER A 162 6.00 -5.88 -30.06
N GLU A 163 4.72 -5.54 -30.21
CA GLU A 163 3.91 -5.88 -31.39
C GLU A 163 2.98 -4.72 -31.75
N LYS A 164 2.72 -4.54 -33.05
CA LYS A 164 1.78 -3.53 -33.55
C LYS A 164 0.38 -3.80 -32.98
N GLY A 165 -0.18 -2.82 -32.28
CA GLY A 165 -1.51 -2.89 -31.66
C GLY A 165 -1.49 -3.22 -30.16
N SER A 166 -0.62 -4.15 -29.73
CA SER A 166 -0.49 -4.53 -28.31
C SER A 166 0.58 -3.71 -27.55
N GLY A 167 1.42 -2.96 -28.26
CA GLY A 167 2.48 -2.16 -27.66
C GLY A 167 3.60 -3.02 -27.10
N ARG A 168 4.14 -2.64 -25.94
CA ARG A 168 5.13 -3.44 -25.19
C ARG A 168 4.40 -4.46 -24.32
N TYR A 169 4.96 -5.65 -24.16
CA TYR A 169 4.42 -6.70 -23.31
C TYR A 169 5.52 -7.65 -22.82
N PHE A 170 5.25 -8.41 -21.76
CA PHE A 170 6.16 -9.43 -21.24
C PHE A 170 5.73 -10.84 -21.66
N LYS A 171 6.72 -11.68 -21.94
CA LYS A 171 6.56 -13.13 -22.11
C LYS A 171 7.59 -13.87 -21.27
N ALA A 172 7.28 -15.09 -20.87
CA ALA A 172 8.18 -15.90 -20.05
C ALA A 172 9.45 -16.28 -20.85
N ALA A 173 10.63 -15.93 -20.31
CA ALA A 173 11.93 -16.28 -20.89
C ALA A 173 12.37 -17.70 -20.49
N LYS A 174 11.90 -18.16 -19.33
CA LYS A 174 12.08 -19.52 -18.80
C LYS A 174 10.76 -19.98 -18.15
N PRO A 175 10.57 -21.28 -17.84
CA PRO A 175 9.41 -21.72 -17.07
C PRO A 175 9.30 -20.93 -15.75
N ILE A 176 8.10 -20.48 -15.43
CA ILE A 176 7.79 -19.74 -14.18
C ILE A 176 6.84 -20.60 -13.35
N ALA A 177 7.28 -20.95 -12.15
CA ALA A 177 6.51 -21.76 -11.21
C ALA A 177 5.49 -20.90 -10.44
N ILE A 178 4.50 -21.55 -9.83
CA ILE A 178 3.54 -20.88 -8.96
C ILE A 178 4.30 -20.30 -7.76
N GLY A 179 4.03 -19.04 -7.41
CA GLY A 179 4.68 -18.35 -6.31
C GLY A 179 5.96 -17.60 -6.67
N ASP A 180 6.56 -17.86 -7.84
CA ASP A 180 7.70 -17.09 -8.35
C ASP A 180 7.33 -15.61 -8.43
N ILE A 181 8.19 -14.76 -7.87
CA ILE A 181 8.02 -13.30 -7.98
C ILE A 181 8.58 -12.86 -9.33
N VAL A 182 7.69 -12.28 -10.13
CA VAL A 182 7.99 -11.74 -11.46
C VAL A 182 8.29 -10.25 -11.39
N SER A 183 7.64 -9.52 -10.47
CA SER A 183 7.94 -8.12 -10.24
C SER A 183 7.89 -7.75 -8.75
N CYS A 184 8.83 -6.90 -8.33
CA CYS A 184 8.96 -6.36 -6.99
C CYS A 184 9.52 -4.93 -7.09
N GLU A 185 8.66 -3.92 -7.05
CA GLU A 185 9.02 -2.53 -7.37
C GLU A 185 8.51 -1.55 -6.32
N GLU A 186 9.34 -0.59 -5.91
CA GLU A 186 8.91 0.56 -5.11
C GLU A 186 8.33 1.65 -6.03
N PRO A 187 7.29 2.38 -5.61
CA PRO A 187 6.70 3.38 -6.47
C PRO A 187 7.63 4.59 -6.62
N VAL A 188 7.72 5.14 -7.83
CA VAL A 188 8.36 6.45 -8.07
C VAL A 188 7.65 7.55 -7.28
N VAL A 189 6.32 7.46 -7.22
CA VAL A 189 5.47 8.36 -6.46
C VAL A 189 4.24 7.59 -5.96
N SER A 190 3.74 7.94 -4.79
CA SER A 190 2.45 7.45 -4.29
C SER A 190 1.74 8.47 -3.41
N ALA A 191 0.42 8.38 -3.34
CA ALA A 191 -0.40 9.21 -2.48
C ALA A 191 -1.49 8.39 -1.78
N LEU A 192 -1.67 8.65 -0.48
CA LEU A 192 -2.78 8.11 0.31
C LEU A 192 -4.09 8.72 -0.20
N PHE A 193 -5.16 7.93 -0.27
CA PHE A 193 -6.47 8.48 -0.57
C PHE A 193 -6.95 9.42 0.53
N PHE A 194 -7.64 10.49 0.14
CA PHE A 194 -8.07 11.53 1.07
C PHE A 194 -8.99 10.99 2.18
N GLU A 195 -9.84 10.00 1.87
CA GLU A 195 -10.75 9.36 2.83
C GLU A 195 -10.00 8.48 3.85
N LYS A 196 -8.71 8.21 3.63
CA LYS A 196 -7.86 7.44 4.54
C LYS A 196 -6.98 8.32 5.42
N HIS A 197 -7.03 9.64 5.25
CA HIS A 197 -6.38 10.58 6.16
C HIS A 197 -6.88 10.36 7.60
N GLY A 198 -5.96 10.46 8.57
CA GLY A 198 -6.24 10.21 9.99
C GLY A 198 -6.38 8.74 10.40
N THR A 199 -6.65 7.81 9.47
CA THR A 199 -6.70 6.36 9.74
C THR A 199 -5.43 5.63 9.32
N HIS A 200 -4.73 6.14 8.30
CA HIS A 200 -3.48 5.58 7.80
C HIS A 200 -2.37 6.65 7.81
N CYS A 201 -1.14 6.18 7.95
CA CYS A 201 0.04 7.02 7.86
C CYS A 201 0.13 7.66 6.47
N LEU A 202 0.30 8.99 6.41
CA LEU A 202 0.40 9.72 5.14
C LEU A 202 1.57 9.26 4.26
N HIS A 203 2.63 8.71 4.86
CA HIS A 203 3.85 8.34 4.14
C HIS A 203 3.95 6.85 3.79
N CYS A 204 3.68 5.96 4.74
CA CYS A 204 3.85 4.51 4.53
C CYS A 204 2.53 3.75 4.38
N TYR A 205 1.40 4.43 4.51
CA TYR A 205 0.03 3.89 4.38
C TYR A 205 -0.34 2.80 5.39
N ARG A 206 0.50 2.51 6.39
CA ARG A 206 0.12 1.62 7.50
C ARG A 206 -0.99 2.26 8.33
N ARG A 207 -1.96 1.47 8.79
CA ARG A 207 -2.96 1.89 9.77
C ARG A 207 -2.30 2.48 11.02
N LEU A 208 -2.86 3.59 11.51
CA LEU A 208 -2.33 4.32 12.65
C LEU A 208 -2.80 3.67 13.95
N LYS A 209 -1.83 3.30 14.80
CA LYS A 209 -2.08 2.85 16.18
C LYS A 209 -1.79 3.94 17.21
N SER A 210 -0.64 4.60 17.06
CA SER A 210 -0.23 5.78 17.83
C SER A 210 0.18 6.88 16.84
N PRO A 211 -0.77 7.73 16.38
CA PRO A 211 -0.50 8.75 15.36
C PRO A 211 0.35 9.90 15.92
N LEU A 212 1.25 10.40 15.07
CA LEU A 212 1.97 11.66 15.22
C LEU A 212 1.35 12.67 14.23
N PRO A 213 0.82 13.82 14.69
CA PRO A 213 0.21 14.79 13.79
C PRO A 213 1.25 15.53 12.94
N CYS A 214 0.81 16.11 11.82
CA CYS A 214 1.60 17.15 11.16
C CYS A 214 1.74 18.35 12.12
N PRO A 215 2.91 18.99 12.21
CA PRO A 215 3.08 20.17 13.06
C PRO A 215 2.28 21.40 12.57
N ASN A 216 1.86 21.43 11.30
CA ASN A 216 1.24 22.59 10.66
C ASN A 216 -0.25 22.40 10.31
N CYS A 217 -0.79 21.18 10.41
CA CYS A 217 -2.22 20.93 10.18
C CYS A 217 -2.70 19.72 10.99
N SER A 218 -4.01 19.63 11.22
CA SER A 218 -4.66 18.50 11.88
C SER A 218 -5.18 17.44 10.88
N GLY A 219 -5.00 17.65 9.58
CA GLY A 219 -5.60 16.83 8.53
C GLY A 219 -4.90 15.50 8.25
N VAL A 220 -3.65 15.33 8.68
CA VAL A 220 -2.85 14.12 8.38
C VAL A 220 -2.01 13.69 9.58
N ALA A 221 -1.63 12.41 9.60
CA ALA A 221 -0.81 11.85 10.66
C ALA A 221 0.17 10.78 10.14
N PHE A 222 1.16 10.48 10.99
CA PHE A 222 2.27 9.58 10.69
C PHE A 222 2.40 8.51 11.78
N CYS A 223 2.91 7.33 11.41
CA CYS A 223 3.09 6.23 12.37
C CYS A 223 4.41 6.29 13.15
N SER A 224 5.37 7.12 12.72
CA SER A 224 6.70 7.23 13.33
C SER A 224 7.36 8.56 12.96
N VAL A 225 8.37 8.95 13.73
CA VAL A 225 9.17 10.16 13.46
C VAL A 225 9.85 10.08 12.09
N ASN A 226 10.30 8.89 11.68
CA ASN A 226 10.88 8.69 10.34
C ASN A 226 9.84 8.99 9.25
N CYS A 227 8.63 8.42 9.36
CA CYS A 227 7.55 8.72 8.42
C CYS A 227 7.12 10.18 8.43
N LEU A 228 7.13 10.85 9.60
CA LEU A 228 6.91 12.29 9.70
C LEU A 228 7.98 13.05 8.92
N ASN A 229 9.26 12.79 9.18
CA ASN A 229 10.36 13.47 8.51
C ASN A 229 10.35 13.26 6.99
N ASP A 230 10.15 12.02 6.54
CA ASP A 230 10.06 11.70 5.11
C ASP A 230 8.80 12.30 4.47
N GLY A 231 7.68 12.27 5.19
CA GLY A 231 6.42 12.85 4.74
C GLY A 231 6.47 14.37 4.59
N MET A 232 7.15 15.05 5.50
CA MET A 232 7.28 16.51 5.48
C MET A 232 8.11 17.03 4.31
N LYS A 233 8.91 16.18 3.63
CA LYS A 233 9.66 16.57 2.43
C LYS A 233 8.74 17.09 1.32
N TYR A 234 7.61 16.43 1.08
CA TYR A 234 6.59 16.84 0.11
C TYR A 234 5.41 17.57 0.77
N HIS A 235 4.98 17.10 1.95
CA HIS A 235 3.75 17.60 2.56
C HIS A 235 3.84 19.08 2.95
N LYS A 236 5.04 19.62 3.22
CA LYS A 236 5.20 21.05 3.52
C LYS A 236 4.66 21.97 2.41
N TRP A 237 4.70 21.52 1.15
CA TRP A 237 4.18 22.26 -0.01
C TRP A 237 2.68 22.02 -0.22
N GLU A 238 2.21 20.82 0.11
CA GLU A 238 0.82 20.39 -0.07
C GLU A 238 -0.09 20.86 1.09
N CYS A 239 0.46 20.98 2.30
CA CYS A 239 -0.24 21.20 3.56
C CYS A 239 -1.21 22.40 3.52
N PRO A 240 -0.82 23.60 3.03
CA PRO A 240 -1.72 24.75 3.02
C PRO A 240 -2.91 24.61 2.08
N TYR A 241 -2.85 23.71 1.10
CA TYR A 241 -3.87 23.53 0.05
C TYR A 241 -4.58 22.19 0.15
N LEU A 242 -4.34 21.42 1.21
CA LEU A 242 -4.90 20.09 1.36
C LEU A 242 -6.42 20.14 1.48
N GLU A 243 -6.95 21.05 2.30
CA GLU A 243 -8.41 21.24 2.45
C GLU A 243 -9.08 21.67 1.15
N LEU A 244 -8.45 22.57 0.38
CA LEU A 244 -8.93 22.97 -0.94
C LEU A 244 -8.96 21.77 -1.91
N SER A 245 -7.91 20.94 -1.88
CA SER A 245 -7.82 19.74 -2.72
C SER A 245 -8.93 18.74 -2.41
N ILE A 246 -9.21 18.52 -1.11
CA ILE A 246 -10.28 17.64 -0.65
C ILE A 246 -11.66 18.23 -0.98
N GLY A 247 -11.89 19.49 -0.60
CA GLY A 247 -13.19 20.16 -0.74
C GLY A 247 -13.62 20.40 -2.19
N SER A 248 -12.67 20.54 -3.11
CA SER A 248 -12.95 20.66 -4.55
C SER A 248 -13.22 19.31 -5.24
N GLY A 249 -13.04 18.18 -4.54
CA GLY A 249 -13.13 16.85 -5.15
C GLY A 249 -11.99 16.57 -6.14
N MET A 250 -10.80 17.12 -5.89
CA MET A 250 -9.65 16.91 -6.76
C MET A 250 -9.37 15.42 -6.94
N SER A 251 -9.13 15.01 -8.19
CA SER A 251 -8.69 13.64 -8.45
C SER A 251 -7.35 13.36 -7.76
N ILE A 252 -7.27 12.20 -7.12
CA ILE A 252 -6.01 11.67 -6.58
C ILE A 252 -4.90 11.60 -7.63
N LEU A 253 -5.23 11.45 -8.93
CA LEU A 253 -4.25 11.48 -10.02
C LEU A 253 -3.62 12.88 -10.18
N SER A 254 -4.41 13.95 -10.03
CA SER A 254 -3.91 15.32 -10.02
C SER A 254 -3.01 15.58 -8.82
N PHE A 255 -3.42 15.08 -7.65
CA PHE A 255 -2.61 15.18 -6.44
C PHE A 255 -1.31 14.37 -6.56
N LEU A 256 -1.34 13.22 -7.21
CA LEU A 256 -0.16 12.41 -7.50
C LEU A 256 0.79 13.13 -8.47
N SER A 257 0.26 13.82 -9.49
CA SER A 257 1.02 14.69 -10.39
C SER A 257 1.76 15.80 -9.63
N LEU A 258 1.07 16.46 -8.70
CA LEU A 258 1.68 17.44 -7.80
C LEU A 258 2.80 16.80 -6.97
N ARG A 259 2.56 15.60 -6.43
CA ARG A 259 3.51 14.91 -5.57
C ARG A 259 4.80 14.46 -6.26
N ILE A 260 4.76 14.16 -7.56
CA ILE A 260 5.98 13.90 -8.35
C ILE A 260 6.93 15.10 -8.24
N ILE A 261 6.37 16.32 -8.28
CA ILE A 261 7.13 17.58 -8.17
C ILE A 261 7.53 17.86 -6.72
N THR A 262 6.56 17.87 -5.79
CA THR A 262 6.78 18.33 -4.40
C THR A 262 7.74 17.45 -3.60
N GLN A 263 7.90 16.17 -3.97
CA GLN A 263 8.85 15.26 -3.32
C GLN A 263 10.31 15.52 -3.69
N GLN A 264 10.57 16.38 -4.68
CA GLN A 264 11.90 16.75 -5.15
C GLN A 264 12.14 18.26 -5.05
N SER A 265 13.41 18.66 -5.02
CA SER A 265 13.79 20.07 -5.18
C SER A 265 13.69 20.50 -6.63
N ILE A 266 13.60 21.80 -6.89
CA ILE A 266 13.54 22.32 -8.26
C ILE A 266 14.79 21.96 -9.08
N ASP A 267 15.96 21.95 -8.44
CA ASP A 267 17.22 21.60 -9.08
C ASP A 267 17.28 20.13 -9.54
N TYR A 268 16.44 19.27 -8.97
CA TYR A 268 16.29 17.89 -9.43
C TYR A 268 15.74 17.80 -10.86
N PHE A 269 14.99 18.78 -11.34
CA PHE A 269 14.39 18.74 -12.68
C PHE A 269 15.33 19.25 -13.76
N LYS A 270 16.24 20.18 -13.41
CA LYS A 270 17.20 20.79 -14.34
C LYS A 270 18.12 19.76 -15.02
N PRO A 271 18.49 19.93 -16.30
CA PRO A 271 19.41 19.02 -16.99
C PRO A 271 20.70 18.82 -16.20
N SER A 272 21.11 17.57 -15.96
CA SER A 272 22.39 17.26 -15.31
C SER A 272 23.41 16.90 -16.39
N LEU A 273 24.56 17.57 -16.39
CA LEU A 273 25.66 17.29 -17.31
C LEU A 273 26.50 16.07 -16.89
N GLN A 274 26.26 15.49 -15.71
CA GLN A 274 27.20 14.55 -15.06
C GLN A 274 26.65 13.15 -14.77
N ASN A 275 25.35 12.90 -14.94
CA ASN A 275 24.75 11.58 -14.65
C ASN A 275 24.18 10.92 -15.91
N ASN A 276 24.68 9.72 -16.22
CA ASN A 276 24.16 8.88 -17.30
C ASN A 276 22.89 8.11 -16.89
N GLU A 277 22.53 8.05 -15.60
CA GLU A 277 21.31 7.36 -15.15
C GLU A 277 20.07 8.26 -15.24
N PRO A 278 18.97 7.78 -15.85
CA PRO A 278 17.74 8.55 -15.96
C PRO A 278 17.10 8.78 -14.59
N LYS A 279 16.65 10.01 -14.37
CA LYS A 279 15.94 10.41 -13.16
C LYS A 279 14.64 9.64 -13.04
N SER A 280 14.19 9.44 -11.80
CA SER A 280 12.99 8.63 -11.51
C SER A 280 11.74 9.12 -12.25
N TYR A 281 11.57 10.44 -12.40
CA TYR A 281 10.41 11.02 -13.11
C TYR A 281 10.48 10.78 -14.63
N GLU A 282 11.67 10.66 -15.21
CA GLU A 282 11.84 10.39 -16.65
C GLU A 282 11.36 8.98 -16.99
N LYS A 283 11.51 8.03 -16.06
CA LYS A 283 10.90 6.69 -16.18
C LYS A 283 9.37 6.77 -16.29
N VAL A 284 8.74 7.72 -15.59
CA VAL A 284 7.30 7.98 -15.70
C VAL A 284 6.95 8.60 -17.04
N LEU A 285 7.78 9.53 -17.56
CA LEU A 285 7.58 10.14 -18.88
C LEU A 285 7.63 9.13 -20.04
N ASN A 286 8.30 8.00 -19.86
CA ASN A 286 8.37 6.90 -20.84
C ASN A 286 7.13 5.98 -20.85
N LEU A 287 6.12 6.26 -20.03
CA LEU A 287 4.86 5.52 -19.98
C LEU A 287 3.84 6.09 -20.97
N ILE A 288 2.87 5.25 -21.37
CA ILE A 288 1.88 5.63 -22.38
C ILE A 288 0.86 6.61 -21.79
N GLY A 289 0.76 7.80 -22.40
CA GLY A 289 -0.23 8.82 -22.06
C GLY A 289 -1.36 9.02 -23.09
N HIS A 290 -1.31 8.27 -24.21
CA HIS A 290 -2.25 8.36 -25.34
C HIS A 290 -2.53 9.80 -25.82
N SER A 291 -1.53 10.68 -25.74
CA SER A 291 -1.67 12.11 -26.11
C SER A 291 -2.21 12.29 -27.53
N ASP A 292 -1.85 11.40 -28.44
CA ASP A 292 -2.29 11.37 -29.84
C ASP A 292 -3.78 11.04 -30.04
N LYS A 293 -4.43 10.44 -29.04
CA LYS A 293 -5.83 9.98 -29.10
C LYS A 293 -6.80 10.82 -28.28
N ARG A 294 -6.31 11.85 -27.58
CA ARG A 294 -7.10 12.70 -26.69
C ARG A 294 -7.82 13.79 -27.48
N ASP A 295 -9.06 14.07 -27.11
CA ASP A 295 -9.81 15.16 -27.71
C ASP A 295 -9.38 16.53 -27.14
N PRO A 296 -9.61 17.64 -27.86
CA PRO A 296 -9.22 18.97 -27.42
C PRO A 296 -9.83 19.41 -26.06
N LYS A 297 -11.02 18.92 -25.71
CA LYS A 297 -11.69 19.27 -24.44
C LYS A 297 -10.98 18.61 -23.25
N ASP A 298 -10.57 17.35 -23.39
CA ASP A 298 -9.73 16.67 -22.39
C ASP A 298 -8.39 17.39 -22.19
N PHE A 299 -7.74 17.81 -23.28
CA PHE A 299 -6.51 18.61 -23.21
C PHE A 299 -6.71 19.94 -22.47
N LEU A 300 -7.80 20.65 -22.75
CA LEU A 300 -8.13 21.89 -22.06
C LEU A 300 -8.29 21.66 -20.55
N HIS A 301 -9.06 20.65 -20.13
CA HIS A 301 -9.24 20.33 -18.72
C HIS A 301 -7.93 20.00 -18.00
N ARG A 302 -7.04 19.23 -18.64
CA ARG A 302 -5.72 18.90 -18.06
C ARG A 302 -4.81 20.11 -18.01
N THR A 303 -4.86 20.98 -19.00
CA THR A 303 -4.09 22.23 -19.02
C THR A 303 -4.53 23.15 -17.88
N LEU A 304 -5.84 23.32 -17.69
CA LEU A 304 -6.40 24.09 -16.58
C LEU A 304 -5.98 23.50 -15.22
N MET A 305 -6.04 22.17 -15.07
CA MET A 305 -5.57 21.50 -13.86
C MET A 305 -4.06 21.67 -13.64
N ALA A 306 -3.24 21.57 -14.69
CA ALA A 306 -1.79 21.79 -14.60
C ALA A 306 -1.48 23.22 -14.14
N LEU A 307 -2.18 24.22 -14.69
CA LEU A 307 -2.05 25.62 -14.28
C LEU A 307 -2.50 25.83 -12.82
N PHE A 308 -3.59 25.19 -12.41
CA PHE A 308 -4.03 25.21 -11.01
C PHE A 308 -2.97 24.63 -10.07
N LEU A 309 -2.41 23.45 -10.40
CA LEU A 309 -1.35 22.83 -9.60
C LEU A 309 -0.06 23.68 -9.59
N LEU A 310 0.25 24.38 -10.68
CA LEU A 310 1.35 25.34 -10.74
C LEU A 310 1.12 26.52 -9.79
N GLN A 311 -0.12 27.04 -9.69
CA GLN A 311 -0.47 28.06 -8.70
C GLN A 311 -0.32 27.53 -7.27
N VAL A 312 -0.71 26.28 -7.00
CA VAL A 312 -0.47 25.63 -5.68
C VAL A 312 1.02 25.62 -5.34
N LEU A 313 1.90 25.29 -6.29
CA LEU A 313 3.35 25.32 -6.08
C LEU A 313 3.89 26.75 -5.83
N ARG A 314 3.42 27.73 -6.60
CA ARG A 314 3.77 29.15 -6.43
C ARG A 314 3.40 29.67 -5.06
N HIS A 315 2.12 29.57 -4.69
CA HIS A 315 1.63 30.06 -3.41
C HIS A 315 2.07 29.18 -2.23
N GLY A 316 2.52 27.93 -2.48
CA GLY A 316 3.19 27.08 -1.51
C GLY A 316 4.64 27.46 -1.25
N GLY A 317 5.24 28.35 -2.05
CA GLY A 317 6.63 28.79 -1.92
C GLY A 317 7.66 27.84 -2.52
N TYR A 318 7.26 26.90 -3.38
CA TYR A 318 8.15 25.90 -3.99
C TYR A 318 9.29 26.53 -4.81
N PHE A 319 9.02 27.65 -5.48
CA PHE A 319 9.97 28.39 -6.33
C PHE A 319 10.80 29.44 -5.55
N ASN A 320 11.00 29.25 -4.23
CA ASN A 320 11.81 30.14 -3.38
C ASN A 320 11.39 31.62 -3.36
N GLY A 321 10.08 31.90 -3.47
CA GLY A 321 9.53 33.22 -3.15
C GLY A 321 9.89 34.36 -4.11
N LYS A 322 10.45 34.06 -5.30
CA LYS A 322 10.35 34.98 -6.44
C LYS A 322 8.90 34.97 -6.95
N PHE A 323 7.97 35.47 -6.13
CA PHE A 323 6.79 36.06 -6.74
C PHE A 323 7.33 37.09 -7.71
N ASN A 324 6.97 36.99 -8.98
CA ASN A 324 6.77 38.21 -9.75
C ASN A 324 5.77 38.99 -8.89
N LYS A 325 6.27 39.89 -8.04
CA LYS A 325 5.43 40.89 -7.40
C LYS A 325 4.69 41.50 -8.56
N VAL A 326 3.38 41.27 -8.62
CA VAL A 326 2.47 42.26 -9.16
C VAL A 326 2.93 43.53 -8.48
N SER A 327 3.58 44.40 -9.26
CA SER A 327 4.10 45.65 -8.75
C SER A 327 2.87 46.44 -8.38
N GLY A 328 2.45 46.32 -7.13
CA GLY A 328 1.39 47.11 -6.53
C GLY A 328 1.89 48.54 -6.41
N GLY A 329 1.98 49.23 -7.54
CA GLY A 329 1.61 50.62 -7.63
C GLY A 329 0.08 50.67 -7.62
N GLU A 330 -0.45 51.48 -6.72
CA GLU A 330 -1.88 51.70 -6.57
C GLU A 330 -2.53 52.04 -7.92
N SER A 331 -3.75 51.51 -8.12
CA SER A 331 -4.69 51.89 -9.17
C SER A 331 -4.19 51.74 -10.63
N SER A 332 -4.55 50.63 -11.26
CA SER A 332 -5.08 50.69 -12.64
C SER A 332 -5.63 49.33 -13.07
N SER A 333 -6.83 49.40 -13.60
CA SER A 333 -7.44 48.41 -14.46
C SER A 333 -6.58 48.16 -15.70
N SER A 334 -5.80 47.09 -15.72
CA SER A 334 -5.27 46.52 -16.95
C SER A 334 -4.92 45.05 -16.76
N SER A 335 -5.36 44.23 -17.71
CA SER A 335 -5.13 42.80 -17.85
C SER A 335 -3.64 42.48 -18.04
N GLU A 336 -2.82 42.63 -17.00
CA GLU A 336 -1.40 42.27 -17.07
C GLU A 336 -1.26 40.75 -17.03
N SER A 337 -0.75 40.20 -18.13
CA SER A 337 -0.56 38.76 -18.33
C SER A 337 0.41 38.18 -17.30
N ILE A 338 0.00 37.12 -16.60
CA ILE A 338 0.88 36.33 -15.74
C ILE A 338 2.02 35.75 -16.59
N VAL A 339 3.23 36.30 -16.48
CA VAL A 339 4.43 35.74 -17.14
C VAL A 339 4.99 34.60 -16.27
N LEU A 340 5.18 33.42 -16.88
CA LEU A 340 5.83 32.27 -16.24
C LEU A 340 7.35 32.41 -16.37
N THR A 341 8.10 32.08 -15.33
CA THR A 341 9.56 31.88 -15.44
C THR A 341 9.87 30.61 -16.23
N GLU A 342 11.12 30.43 -16.66
CA GLU A 342 11.55 29.19 -17.34
C GLU A 342 11.32 27.95 -16.46
N ASP A 343 11.71 28.03 -15.19
CA ASP A 343 11.47 27.00 -14.18
C ASP A 343 9.97 26.65 -14.05
N GLU A 344 9.10 27.67 -14.01
CA GLU A 344 7.65 27.46 -13.88
C GLU A 344 7.02 26.88 -15.16
N LEU A 345 7.53 27.27 -16.33
CA LEU A 345 7.10 26.73 -17.62
C LEU A 345 7.50 25.25 -17.74
N GLU A 346 8.71 24.90 -17.32
CA GLU A 346 9.19 23.52 -17.28
C GLU A 346 8.33 22.66 -16.35
N ILE A 347 8.13 23.10 -15.10
CA ILE A 347 7.29 22.38 -14.13
C ILE A 347 5.83 22.30 -14.61
N GLY A 348 5.26 23.39 -15.14
CA GLY A 348 3.92 23.40 -15.71
C GLY A 348 3.75 22.38 -16.86
N THR A 349 4.77 22.27 -17.71
CA THR A 349 4.82 21.29 -18.79
C THR A 349 4.89 19.86 -18.25
N LEU A 350 5.70 19.61 -17.22
CA LEU A 350 5.78 18.31 -16.56
C LEU A 350 4.45 17.91 -15.91
N LEU A 351 3.80 18.83 -15.19
CA LEU A 351 2.47 18.61 -14.60
C LEU A 351 1.45 18.21 -15.68
N LEU A 352 1.40 18.92 -16.80
CA LEU A 352 0.51 18.59 -17.92
C LEU A 352 0.81 17.20 -18.51
N LYS A 353 2.09 16.84 -18.67
CA LYS A 353 2.48 15.51 -19.14
C LYS A 353 2.07 14.41 -18.17
N PHE A 354 2.35 14.57 -16.87
CA PHE A 354 1.97 13.59 -15.86
C PHE A 354 0.45 13.41 -15.79
N LEU A 355 -0.33 14.49 -15.85
CA LEU A 355 -1.79 14.39 -15.90
C LEU A 355 -2.27 13.51 -17.06
N GLN A 356 -1.60 13.50 -18.21
CA GLN A 356 -1.95 12.61 -19.33
C GLN A 356 -1.53 11.15 -19.10
N ILE A 357 -0.41 10.92 -18.41
CA ILE A 357 0.19 9.59 -18.20
C ILE A 357 -0.51 8.83 -17.07
N LEU A 358 -0.75 9.48 -15.93
CA LEU A 358 -1.10 8.81 -14.68
C LEU A 358 -2.40 8.00 -14.77
N GLN A 359 -3.38 8.43 -15.56
CA GLN A 359 -4.67 7.76 -15.72
C GLN A 359 -4.57 6.31 -16.19
N TYR A 360 -3.55 5.98 -16.99
CA TYR A 360 -3.38 4.66 -17.60
C TYR A 360 -2.40 3.76 -16.86
N ASN A 361 -1.54 4.32 -15.99
CA ASN A 361 -0.39 3.59 -15.47
C ASN A 361 -0.36 3.48 -13.93
N ALA A 362 -1.26 4.18 -13.24
CA ALA A 362 -1.33 4.16 -11.78
C ALA A 362 -1.97 2.86 -11.24
N HIS A 363 -1.39 2.33 -10.16
CA HIS A 363 -1.84 1.13 -9.48
C HIS A 363 -2.44 1.48 -8.12
N GLU A 364 -3.60 0.91 -7.83
CA GLU A 364 -4.28 1.08 -6.54
C GLU A 364 -3.63 0.15 -5.50
N ILE A 365 -2.99 0.78 -4.51
CA ILE A 365 -2.38 0.12 -3.36
C ILE A 365 -3.49 -0.23 -2.39
N TYR A 366 -3.49 -1.46 -1.89
CA TYR A 366 -4.52 -1.94 -0.99
C TYR A 366 -3.96 -2.72 0.20
N GLU A 367 -4.83 -2.92 1.18
CA GLU A 367 -4.68 -3.91 2.24
C GLU A 367 -5.73 -5.02 2.10
N THR A 368 -5.37 -6.23 2.52
CA THR A 368 -6.30 -7.35 2.65
C THR A 368 -6.93 -7.31 4.03
N VAL A 369 -8.25 -7.12 4.08
CA VAL A 369 -9.01 -7.00 5.31
C VAL A 369 -9.71 -8.32 5.60
N PHE A 370 -9.33 -8.95 6.71
CA PHE A 370 -9.97 -10.17 7.18
C PHE A 370 -11.20 -9.86 8.05
N PRO A 371 -12.27 -10.65 7.93
CA PRO A 371 -13.39 -10.57 8.86
C PRO A 371 -12.93 -10.90 10.28
N LYS A 372 -13.66 -10.33 11.26
CA LYS A 372 -13.41 -10.58 12.68
C LYS A 372 -13.70 -12.04 13.04
N ASP A 373 -14.72 -12.62 12.43
CA ASP A 373 -15.08 -14.04 12.59
C ASP A 373 -13.93 -14.95 12.14
N ASP A 374 -14.00 -16.21 12.55
CA ASP A 374 -12.98 -17.21 12.23
C ASP A 374 -12.92 -17.56 10.74
N ASN A 375 -13.88 -17.15 9.90
CA ASN A 375 -13.82 -17.47 8.48
C ASN A 375 -12.93 -16.52 7.66
N LYS A 376 -11.61 -16.79 7.68
CA LYS A 376 -10.61 -16.02 6.91
C LYS A 376 -10.71 -16.16 5.38
N THR A 377 -11.54 -17.06 4.85
CA THR A 377 -11.74 -17.19 3.39
C THR A 377 -12.53 -16.02 2.79
N LYS A 378 -13.21 -15.20 3.63
CA LYS A 378 -13.99 -14.04 3.21
C LYS A 378 -13.20 -12.72 3.26
N ALA A 379 -11.88 -12.77 3.11
CA ALA A 379 -11.06 -11.58 3.07
C ALA A 379 -11.44 -10.67 1.89
N VAL A 380 -11.40 -9.36 2.10
CA VAL A 380 -11.73 -8.36 1.06
C VAL A 380 -10.60 -7.38 0.87
N THR A 381 -10.51 -6.81 -0.32
CA THR A 381 -9.54 -5.77 -0.64
C THR A 381 -10.07 -4.40 -0.22
N CYS A 382 -9.28 -3.64 0.56
CA CYS A 382 -9.54 -2.23 0.88
C CYS A 382 -8.44 -1.37 0.23
N TYR A 383 -8.80 -0.60 -0.79
CA TYR A 383 -7.87 0.32 -1.45
C TYR A 383 -7.57 1.50 -0.52
N VAL A 384 -6.28 1.82 -0.36
CA VAL A 384 -5.81 2.83 0.59
C VAL A 384 -5.01 3.95 -0.05
N ALA A 385 -4.33 3.68 -1.16
CA ALA A 385 -3.46 4.64 -1.82
C ALA A 385 -3.36 4.35 -3.32
N LEU A 386 -2.69 5.24 -4.05
CA LEU A 386 -2.38 5.11 -5.45
C LEU A 386 -0.88 5.32 -5.68
N GLY A 387 -0.25 4.51 -6.53
CA GLY A 387 1.19 4.59 -6.83
C GLY A 387 1.54 4.38 -8.31
N ILE A 388 2.72 4.83 -8.71
CA ILE A 388 3.27 4.63 -10.06
C ILE A 388 4.51 3.75 -10.00
N TYR A 389 4.47 2.66 -10.76
CA TYR A 389 5.48 1.61 -10.83
C TYR A 389 5.85 1.43 -12.31
N PRO A 390 6.78 2.22 -12.86
CA PRO A 390 7.02 2.25 -14.30
C PRO A 390 7.32 0.88 -14.91
N SER A 391 8.07 0.03 -14.22
CA SER A 391 8.41 -1.29 -14.75
C SER A 391 7.20 -2.24 -14.68
N SER A 392 6.45 -2.24 -13.57
CA SER A 392 5.22 -3.04 -13.43
C SER A 392 4.08 -2.56 -14.33
N ALA A 393 4.04 -1.29 -14.72
CA ALA A 393 3.00 -0.76 -15.62
C ALA A 393 3.09 -1.30 -17.06
N ILE A 394 4.19 -1.97 -17.43
CA ILE A 394 4.38 -2.57 -18.76
C ILE A 394 3.62 -3.90 -18.92
N PHE A 395 3.23 -4.57 -17.82
CA PHE A 395 2.45 -5.80 -17.92
C PHE A 395 1.09 -5.53 -18.56
N ASN A 396 0.77 -6.25 -19.63
CA ASN A 396 -0.50 -6.11 -20.33
C ASN A 396 -1.63 -6.85 -19.63
N HIS A 397 -2.86 -6.42 -19.92
CA HIS A 397 -4.07 -6.97 -19.31
C HIS A 397 -4.49 -8.32 -19.90
N GLU A 398 -4.89 -9.25 -19.02
CA GLU A 398 -5.86 -10.29 -19.34
C GLU A 398 -6.99 -10.33 -18.30
N CYS A 399 -8.20 -10.71 -18.73
CA CYS A 399 -9.35 -10.85 -17.81
C CYS A 399 -9.18 -12.01 -16.82
N GLN A 400 -8.29 -12.97 -17.13
CA GLN A 400 -7.75 -13.97 -16.20
C GLN A 400 -6.22 -13.89 -16.25
N PRO A 401 -5.59 -13.14 -15.34
CA PRO A 401 -4.16 -12.85 -15.44
C PRO A 401 -3.28 -14.07 -15.11
N THR A 402 -2.01 -14.04 -15.51
CA THR A 402 -1.00 -14.99 -15.01
C THR A 402 -0.47 -14.61 -13.64
N LEU A 403 -0.52 -13.33 -13.30
CA LEU A 403 0.04 -12.78 -12.08
C LEU A 403 -1.06 -12.43 -11.08
N ALA A 404 -0.83 -12.75 -9.81
CA ALA A 404 -1.52 -12.14 -8.69
C ALA A 404 -0.71 -10.96 -8.18
N ARG A 405 -1.39 -9.85 -7.92
CA ARG A 405 -0.84 -8.64 -7.30
C ARG A 405 -1.09 -8.66 -5.80
N TYR A 406 -0.15 -8.16 -5.01
CA TYR A 406 -0.36 -7.71 -3.64
C TYR A 406 0.69 -6.64 -3.28
N PHE A 407 0.57 -6.02 -2.11
CA PHE A 407 1.46 -4.95 -1.68
C PHE A 407 2.10 -5.25 -0.33
N SER A 408 3.37 -4.91 -0.18
CA SER A 408 4.10 -4.90 1.10
C SER A 408 4.56 -3.48 1.40
N GLY A 409 3.89 -2.81 2.34
CA GLY A 409 3.99 -1.36 2.48
C GLY A 409 3.56 -0.67 1.18
N LYS A 410 4.50 0.02 0.53
CA LYS A 410 4.30 0.67 -0.76
C LYS A 410 4.74 -0.18 -1.95
N LYS A 411 5.49 -1.26 -1.72
CA LYS A 411 6.06 -2.08 -2.78
C LYS A 411 4.97 -2.91 -3.47
N ILE A 412 4.92 -2.86 -4.80
CA ILE A 412 4.09 -3.78 -5.59
C ILE A 412 4.82 -5.12 -5.69
N ILE A 413 4.09 -6.22 -5.50
CA ILE A 413 4.61 -7.57 -5.70
C ILE A 413 3.67 -8.30 -6.65
N LEU A 414 4.23 -8.79 -7.76
CA LEU A 414 3.53 -9.62 -8.74
C LEU A 414 4.10 -11.04 -8.68
N ARG A 415 3.27 -12.01 -8.31
CA ARG A 415 3.60 -13.44 -8.23
C ARG A 415 2.83 -14.26 -9.25
N ALA A 416 3.45 -15.26 -9.84
CA ALA A 416 2.75 -16.18 -10.75
C ALA A 416 1.71 -17.00 -9.97
N GLN A 417 0.43 -16.91 -10.36
CA GLN A 417 -0.67 -17.66 -9.72
C GLN A 417 -1.00 -18.98 -10.43
N ARG A 418 -0.27 -19.30 -11.51
CA ARG A 418 -0.35 -20.54 -12.27
C ARG A 418 0.99 -20.80 -12.97
N PRO A 419 1.28 -22.04 -13.37
CA PRO A 419 2.48 -22.31 -14.17
C PRO A 419 2.44 -21.53 -15.50
N ILE A 420 3.58 -20.95 -15.88
CA ILE A 420 3.74 -20.21 -17.13
C ILE A 420 4.87 -20.84 -17.94
N GLY A 421 4.53 -21.32 -19.13
CA GLY A 421 5.49 -21.92 -20.06
C GLY A 421 6.29 -20.87 -20.83
N VAL A 422 7.46 -21.25 -21.33
CA VAL A 422 8.33 -20.39 -22.15
C VAL A 422 7.56 -19.79 -23.32
N GLY A 423 7.74 -18.49 -23.56
CA GLY A 423 7.09 -17.75 -24.64
C GLY A 423 5.63 -17.35 -24.37
N GLN A 424 4.98 -17.87 -23.31
CA GLN A 424 3.63 -17.46 -22.95
C GLN A 424 3.60 -16.02 -22.46
N LEU A 425 2.51 -15.31 -22.78
CA LEU A 425 2.23 -13.98 -22.27
C LEU A 425 2.20 -13.99 -20.75
N VAL A 426 2.86 -13.00 -20.15
CA VAL A 426 2.79 -12.73 -18.71
C VAL A 426 1.96 -11.46 -18.52
N SER A 427 0.81 -11.63 -17.89
CA SER A 427 -0.27 -10.65 -17.83
C SER A 427 -0.71 -10.32 -16.40
N GLU A 428 -1.19 -9.09 -16.24
CA GLU A 428 -1.83 -8.56 -15.03
C GLU A 428 -3.33 -8.29 -15.30
N ASN A 429 -4.10 -7.91 -14.28
CA ASN A 429 -5.49 -7.50 -14.45
C ASN A 429 -5.71 -6.04 -14.02
N TYR A 430 -5.98 -5.18 -15.01
CA TYR A 430 -6.29 -3.75 -14.84
C TYR A 430 -7.59 -3.41 -14.06
N GLY A 431 -8.20 -4.37 -13.37
CA GLY A 431 -9.43 -4.22 -12.58
C GLY A 431 -10.61 -5.08 -13.02
N PRO A 432 -10.97 -5.15 -14.32
CA PRO A 432 -12.15 -5.91 -14.76
C PRO A 432 -11.82 -7.40 -14.90
N ILE A 433 -11.85 -8.13 -13.79
CA ILE A 433 -11.68 -9.59 -13.75
C ILE A 433 -12.99 -10.31 -14.14
N PHE A 434 -12.87 -11.42 -14.88
CA PHE A 434 -14.03 -12.14 -15.41
C PHE A 434 -14.89 -12.82 -14.34
N THR A 435 -14.30 -13.14 -13.19
CA THR A 435 -15.02 -13.75 -12.06
C THR A 435 -16.06 -12.83 -11.44
N ILE A 436 -15.95 -11.50 -11.64
CA ILE A 436 -16.83 -10.49 -11.03
C ILE A 436 -17.67 -9.74 -12.08
N LYS A 437 -17.13 -9.50 -13.27
CA LYS A 437 -17.76 -8.63 -14.30
C LYS A 437 -18.07 -9.42 -15.56
N THR A 438 -19.21 -9.13 -16.21
CA THR A 438 -19.58 -9.71 -17.51
C THR A 438 -18.67 -9.22 -18.63
N LYS A 439 -18.60 -9.93 -19.77
CA LYS A 439 -17.78 -9.51 -20.92
C LYS A 439 -18.05 -8.08 -21.35
N ASP A 440 -19.32 -7.69 -21.48
CA ASP A 440 -19.69 -6.34 -21.89
C ASP A 440 -19.22 -5.27 -20.92
N GLN A 441 -19.34 -5.53 -19.61
CA GLN A 441 -18.83 -4.64 -18.57
C GLN A 441 -17.31 -4.52 -18.66
N ARG A 442 -16.59 -5.64 -18.83
CA ARG A 442 -15.13 -5.64 -18.96
C ARG A 442 -14.68 -4.85 -20.18
N GLN A 443 -15.29 -5.10 -21.35
CA GLN A 443 -14.97 -4.38 -22.59
C GLN A 443 -15.25 -2.88 -22.47
N LYS A 444 -16.42 -2.50 -21.92
CA LYS A 444 -16.77 -1.08 -21.71
C LYS A 444 -15.78 -0.38 -20.79
N MET A 445 -15.39 -1.02 -19.68
CA MET A 445 -14.42 -0.47 -18.72
C MET A 445 -13.03 -0.31 -19.34
N LEU A 446 -12.54 -1.34 -20.06
CA LEU A 446 -11.22 -1.31 -20.69
C LEU A 446 -11.17 -0.29 -21.83
N LYS A 447 -12.20 -0.24 -22.68
CA LYS A 447 -12.30 0.75 -23.75
C LYS A 447 -12.37 2.18 -23.21
N GLY A 448 -13.21 2.41 -22.19
CA GLY A 448 -13.39 3.72 -21.60
C GLY A 448 -12.16 4.25 -20.85
N ARG A 449 -11.41 3.37 -20.16
CA ARG A 449 -10.25 3.78 -19.35
C ARG A 449 -8.91 3.63 -20.05
N TYR A 450 -8.73 2.63 -20.91
CA TYR A 450 -7.44 2.24 -21.50
C TYR A 450 -7.45 2.21 -23.04
N LEU A 451 -8.56 2.57 -23.69
CA LEU A 451 -8.65 2.75 -25.15
C LEU A 451 -8.31 1.51 -25.98
N PHE A 452 -8.64 0.31 -25.50
CA PHE A 452 -8.47 -0.94 -26.25
C PHE A 452 -9.62 -1.94 -26.01
N ASP A 453 -9.81 -2.87 -26.95
CA ASP A 453 -10.72 -4.01 -26.82
C ASP A 453 -9.94 -5.28 -26.44
N CYS A 454 -10.36 -5.96 -25.37
CA CYS A 454 -9.64 -7.12 -24.86
C CYS A 454 -9.93 -8.38 -25.68
N LYS A 455 -8.87 -9.05 -26.14
CA LYS A 455 -8.93 -10.26 -26.98
C LYS A 455 -8.50 -11.55 -26.26
N CYS A 456 -8.42 -11.52 -24.92
CA CYS A 456 -8.03 -12.69 -24.14
C CYS A 456 -9.07 -13.82 -24.28
N ILE A 457 -8.69 -15.05 -23.91
CA ILE A 457 -9.55 -16.23 -24.06
C ILE A 457 -10.90 -16.08 -23.34
N ALA A 458 -10.91 -15.46 -22.16
CA ALA A 458 -12.13 -15.20 -21.39
C ALA A 458 -13.11 -14.25 -22.10
N CYS A 459 -12.62 -13.31 -22.92
CA CYS A 459 -13.49 -12.45 -23.73
C CYS A 459 -13.90 -13.14 -25.04
N LYS A 460 -13.01 -13.92 -25.66
CA LYS A 460 -13.31 -14.67 -26.89
C LYS A 460 -14.40 -15.73 -26.65
N LYS A 461 -14.31 -16.46 -25.54
CA LYS A 461 -15.24 -17.54 -25.16
C LYS A 461 -16.36 -17.10 -24.23
N ASP A 462 -16.50 -15.80 -23.98
CA ASP A 462 -17.51 -15.22 -23.09
C ASP A 462 -17.66 -15.96 -21.76
N TRP A 463 -16.55 -16.03 -21.01
CA TRP A 463 -16.55 -16.77 -19.75
C TRP A 463 -17.52 -16.16 -18.71
N PRO A 464 -18.28 -17.01 -17.99
CA PRO A 464 -19.27 -16.57 -17.00
C PRO A 464 -18.62 -15.96 -15.76
N LYS A 465 -19.41 -15.23 -14.96
CA LYS A 465 -19.00 -14.80 -13.62
C LYS A 465 -18.88 -16.02 -12.69
N LEU A 466 -18.16 -15.86 -11.59
CA LEU A 466 -17.92 -16.95 -10.63
C LEU A 466 -19.22 -17.51 -10.03
N GLU A 467 -20.21 -16.64 -9.77
CA GLU A 467 -21.52 -17.03 -9.24
C GLU A 467 -22.35 -17.88 -10.23
N ASP A 468 -22.17 -17.65 -11.53
CA ASP A 468 -22.86 -18.37 -12.61
C ASP A 468 -22.16 -19.70 -12.98
N MET A 469 -20.99 -19.98 -12.39
CA MET A 469 -20.27 -21.23 -12.63
C MET A 469 -20.83 -22.37 -11.78
N VAL A 470 -21.11 -23.50 -12.43
CA VAL A 470 -21.52 -24.76 -11.82
C VAL A 470 -20.26 -25.59 -11.48
N PRO A 471 -19.95 -25.85 -10.19
CA PRO A 471 -18.75 -26.61 -9.78
C PRO A 471 -18.61 -27.99 -10.44
N GLU A 472 -19.74 -28.66 -10.67
CA GLU A 472 -19.80 -30.04 -11.19
C GLU A 472 -19.54 -30.11 -12.69
N LYS A 473 -19.65 -28.98 -13.41
CA LYS A 473 -19.44 -28.92 -14.86
C LYS A 473 -17.95 -28.75 -15.17
N VAL A 474 -17.24 -29.87 -15.17
CA VAL A 474 -15.79 -29.94 -15.38
C VAL A 474 -15.47 -30.57 -16.73
N TYR A 475 -14.55 -29.93 -17.48
CA TYR A 475 -14.01 -30.45 -18.73
C TYR A 475 -12.54 -30.84 -18.54
N TYR A 476 -12.22 -32.09 -18.86
CA TYR A 476 -10.89 -32.66 -18.67
C TYR A 476 -10.03 -32.50 -19.92
N ARG A 477 -8.78 -32.07 -19.74
CA ARG A 477 -7.83 -31.88 -20.85
C ARG A 477 -7.37 -33.23 -21.41
N CYS A 478 -7.13 -33.24 -22.72
CA CYS A 478 -6.42 -34.34 -23.35
C CYS A 478 -4.99 -34.48 -22.77
N LYS A 479 -4.54 -35.72 -22.56
CA LYS A 479 -3.18 -36.03 -22.07
C LYS A 479 -2.10 -35.93 -23.17
N ALA A 480 -2.51 -35.83 -24.43
CA ALA A 480 -1.59 -35.76 -25.56
C ALA A 480 -0.76 -34.47 -25.54
N PRO A 481 0.56 -34.52 -25.76
CA PRO A 481 1.40 -33.33 -25.81
C PRO A 481 0.85 -32.32 -26.81
N THR A 482 0.84 -31.03 -26.44
CA THR A 482 0.39 -29.91 -27.28
C THR A 482 -1.10 -29.88 -27.69
N CYS A 483 -1.89 -30.89 -27.31
CA CYS A 483 -3.32 -30.90 -27.59
C CYS A 483 -4.09 -29.95 -26.67
N SER A 484 -5.00 -29.16 -27.24
CA SER A 484 -5.90 -28.26 -26.49
C SER A 484 -7.33 -28.80 -26.36
N GLY A 485 -7.56 -30.04 -26.80
CA GLY A 485 -8.86 -30.69 -26.76
C GLY A 485 -9.27 -31.22 -25.39
N ILE A 486 -10.50 -31.69 -25.32
CA ILE A 486 -11.10 -32.28 -24.12
C ILE A 486 -11.36 -33.77 -24.30
N ILE A 487 -11.36 -34.50 -23.18
CA ILE A 487 -11.77 -35.91 -23.13
C ILE A 487 -13.30 -35.95 -23.17
N THR A 488 -13.85 -36.65 -24.17
CA THR A 488 -15.30 -36.89 -24.32
C THR A 488 -15.76 -38.11 -23.53
N ASP A 489 -17.08 -38.30 -23.43
CA ASP A 489 -17.68 -39.47 -22.75
C ASP A 489 -17.26 -40.82 -23.37
N ASN A 490 -16.81 -40.81 -24.62
CA ASN A 490 -16.32 -41.99 -25.33
C ASN A 490 -14.83 -42.31 -25.04
N ASN A 491 -14.22 -41.67 -24.04
CA ASN A 491 -12.77 -41.78 -23.72
C ASN A 491 -11.85 -41.37 -24.89
N MET A 492 -12.31 -40.46 -25.74
CA MET A 492 -11.58 -39.97 -26.90
C MET A 492 -11.45 -38.45 -26.85
N CYS A 493 -10.32 -37.92 -27.31
CA CYS A 493 -10.16 -36.48 -27.44
C CYS A 493 -10.96 -35.93 -28.63
N ASP A 494 -11.72 -34.86 -28.39
CA ASP A 494 -12.50 -34.16 -29.43
C ASP A 494 -11.66 -33.48 -30.54
N SER A 495 -10.36 -33.27 -30.27
CA SER A 495 -9.48 -32.49 -31.15
C SER A 495 -8.45 -33.36 -31.87
N CYS A 496 -7.76 -34.26 -31.14
CA CYS A 496 -6.70 -35.09 -31.73
C CYS A 496 -7.07 -36.56 -31.87
N GLY A 497 -8.24 -36.98 -31.39
CA GLY A 497 -8.69 -38.38 -31.48
C GLY A 497 -7.88 -39.38 -30.64
N ASN A 498 -6.97 -38.94 -29.77
CA ASN A 498 -6.24 -39.87 -28.90
C ASN A 498 -7.17 -40.42 -27.81
N SER A 499 -6.99 -41.71 -27.50
CA SER A 499 -7.65 -42.36 -26.36
C SER A 499 -7.12 -41.79 -25.05
N SER A 500 -8.02 -41.47 -24.14
CA SER A 500 -7.71 -40.96 -22.79
C SER A 500 -8.84 -41.34 -21.84
N SER A 501 -8.52 -42.05 -20.75
CA SER A 501 -9.49 -42.45 -19.74
C SER A 501 -10.09 -41.23 -19.04
N LEU A 502 -11.39 -41.02 -19.24
CA LEU A 502 -12.20 -40.03 -18.54
C LEU A 502 -12.34 -40.38 -17.06
N GLU A 503 -12.41 -41.68 -16.75
CA GLU A 503 -12.54 -42.17 -15.37
C GLU A 503 -11.30 -41.86 -14.54
N ASP A 504 -10.10 -42.05 -15.10
CA ASP A 504 -8.85 -41.67 -14.44
C ASP A 504 -8.81 -40.17 -14.16
N ALA A 505 -9.31 -39.36 -15.09
CA ALA A 505 -9.34 -37.90 -14.96
C ALA A 505 -10.32 -37.47 -13.85
N LYS A 506 -11.49 -38.11 -13.76
CA LYS A 506 -12.46 -37.91 -12.67
C LYS A 506 -11.90 -38.34 -11.31
N LEU A 507 -11.24 -39.49 -11.24
CA LEU A 507 -10.61 -39.99 -10.02
C LEU A 507 -9.54 -39.02 -9.52
N LEU A 508 -8.66 -38.56 -10.41
CA LEU A 508 -7.62 -37.59 -10.07
C LEU A 508 -8.21 -36.24 -9.63
N TYR A 509 -9.28 -35.79 -10.28
CA TYR A 509 -10.01 -34.59 -9.86
C TYR A 509 -10.58 -34.73 -8.45
N GLY A 510 -11.16 -35.89 -8.13
CA GLY A 510 -11.65 -36.20 -6.78
C GLY A 510 -10.56 -36.14 -5.71
N THR A 511 -9.33 -36.57 -6.03
CA THR A 511 -8.17 -36.42 -5.14
C THR A 511 -7.84 -34.95 -4.90
N TYR A 512 -7.71 -34.16 -5.97
CA TYR A 512 -7.44 -32.72 -5.84
C TYR A 512 -8.57 -31.97 -5.11
N GLN A 513 -9.82 -32.39 -5.27
CA GLN A 513 -10.94 -31.77 -4.55
C GLN A 513 -10.80 -31.93 -3.03
N LYS A 514 -10.32 -33.08 -2.54
CA LYS A 514 -10.03 -33.29 -1.11
C LYS A 514 -8.90 -32.38 -0.62
N ASP A 515 -7.86 -32.19 -1.42
CA ASP A 515 -6.77 -31.26 -1.10
C ASP A 515 -7.29 -29.81 -1.01
N TRP A 516 -8.21 -29.44 -1.90
CA TRP A 516 -8.85 -28.12 -1.85
C TRP A 516 -9.69 -27.91 -0.60
N GLU A 517 -10.51 -28.89 -0.21
CA GLU A 517 -11.30 -28.85 1.03
C GLU A 517 -10.41 -28.69 2.27
N ARG A 518 -9.32 -29.46 2.33
CA ARG A 518 -8.31 -29.33 3.39
C ARG A 518 -7.64 -27.96 3.40
N CYS A 519 -7.34 -27.40 2.22
CA CYS A 519 -6.77 -26.06 2.12
C CYS A 519 -7.73 -24.99 2.68
N VAL A 520 -9.02 -25.07 2.34
CA VAL A 520 -10.06 -24.15 2.85
C VAL A 520 -10.16 -24.22 4.37
N GLU A 521 -10.07 -25.41 4.96
CA GLU A 521 -10.05 -25.59 6.42
C GLU A 521 -8.82 -24.94 7.05
N LEU A 522 -7.62 -25.14 6.48
CA LEU A 522 -6.38 -24.53 6.96
C LEU A 522 -6.45 -22.99 6.90
N ILE A 523 -6.95 -22.42 5.80
CA ILE A 523 -7.12 -20.96 5.66
C ILE A 523 -8.10 -20.46 6.72
N THR A 524 -9.25 -21.11 6.87
CA THR A 524 -10.25 -20.78 7.90
C THR A 524 -9.60 -20.72 9.29
N ASN A 525 -8.78 -21.71 9.63
CA ASN A 525 -8.09 -21.78 10.91
C ASN A 525 -6.81 -20.90 11.00
N GLY A 526 -6.57 -20.02 10.02
CA GLY A 526 -5.41 -19.11 10.01
C GLY A 526 -4.05 -19.77 9.77
N LYS A 527 -4.02 -21.04 9.34
CA LYS A 527 -2.80 -21.82 9.05
C LYS A 527 -2.28 -21.60 7.62
N PHE A 528 -2.02 -20.33 7.27
CA PHE A 528 -1.71 -19.93 5.89
C PHE A 528 -0.46 -20.60 5.30
N ARG A 529 0.61 -20.81 6.09
CA ARG A 529 1.86 -21.45 5.62
C ARG A 529 1.67 -22.93 5.26
N GLU A 530 0.82 -23.63 6.00
CA GLU A 530 0.45 -25.01 5.69
C GLU A 530 -0.47 -25.06 4.46
N ALA A 531 -1.43 -24.13 4.39
CA ALA A 531 -2.34 -24.01 3.25
C ALA A 531 -1.61 -23.75 1.93
N GLU A 532 -0.56 -22.91 1.95
CA GLU A 532 0.22 -22.53 0.75
C GLU A 532 0.72 -23.74 -0.04
N LYS A 533 1.34 -24.70 0.65
CA LYS A 533 1.91 -25.89 0.00
C LYS A 533 0.84 -26.70 -0.74
N ILE A 534 -0.30 -26.93 -0.08
CA ILE A 534 -1.40 -27.71 -0.62
C ILE A 534 -2.05 -27.00 -1.81
N VAL A 535 -2.29 -25.68 -1.71
CA VAL A 535 -2.94 -24.96 -2.81
C VAL A 535 -2.04 -24.83 -4.03
N VAL A 536 -0.72 -24.75 -3.86
CA VAL A 536 0.23 -24.75 -4.98
C VAL A 536 0.13 -26.06 -5.77
N GLU A 537 0.18 -27.20 -5.08
CA GLU A 537 0.04 -28.53 -5.69
C GLU A 537 -1.32 -28.70 -6.38
N TYR A 538 -2.40 -28.26 -5.70
CA TYR A 538 -3.75 -28.25 -6.27
C TYR A 538 -3.83 -27.45 -7.57
N VAL A 539 -3.36 -26.19 -7.56
CA VAL A 539 -3.43 -25.31 -8.73
C VAL A 539 -2.58 -25.86 -9.87
N GLU A 540 -1.39 -26.39 -9.58
CA GLU A 540 -0.52 -26.99 -10.59
C GLU A 540 -1.18 -28.21 -11.25
N GLY A 541 -1.69 -29.14 -10.45
CA GLY A 541 -2.37 -30.34 -10.92
C GLY A 541 -3.63 -30.00 -11.73
N MET A 542 -4.46 -29.12 -11.21
CA MET A 542 -5.70 -28.70 -11.86
C MET A 542 -5.46 -27.94 -13.16
N CYS A 543 -4.40 -27.12 -13.27
CA CYS A 543 -4.04 -26.47 -14.54
C CYS A 543 -3.70 -27.48 -15.65
N LYS A 544 -3.17 -28.65 -15.28
CA LYS A 544 -2.86 -29.75 -16.21
C LYS A 544 -4.08 -30.63 -16.48
N LEU A 545 -4.98 -30.78 -15.51
CA LEU A 545 -6.12 -31.69 -15.58
C LEU A 545 -7.36 -31.08 -16.24
N VAL A 546 -7.71 -29.82 -15.95
CA VAL A 546 -9.00 -29.22 -16.35
C VAL A 546 -8.86 -28.03 -17.29
N VAL A 547 -9.88 -27.82 -18.12
CA VAL A 547 -10.00 -26.63 -18.97
C VAL A 547 -10.63 -25.48 -18.16
N GLN A 548 -10.13 -24.27 -18.39
CA GLN A 548 -10.69 -23.05 -17.80
C GLN A 548 -11.90 -22.55 -18.61
N PRO A 549 -12.93 -21.96 -17.97
CA PRO A 549 -12.97 -21.61 -16.55
C PRO A 549 -13.44 -22.79 -15.67
N SER A 550 -12.78 -23.01 -14.54
CA SER A 550 -13.22 -23.90 -13.46
C SER A 550 -13.39 -23.10 -12.16
N LYS A 551 -14.53 -23.24 -11.49
CA LYS A 551 -14.87 -22.46 -10.29
C LYS A 551 -13.86 -22.64 -9.17
N ASN A 552 -13.55 -23.89 -8.81
CA ASN A 552 -12.63 -24.19 -7.72
C ASN A 552 -11.19 -23.79 -8.07
N LEU A 553 -10.78 -23.93 -9.33
CA LEU A 553 -9.46 -23.45 -9.77
C LEU A 553 -9.35 -21.92 -9.68
N CYS A 554 -10.41 -21.18 -10.02
CA CYS A 554 -10.44 -19.73 -9.87
C CYS A 554 -10.36 -19.32 -8.39
N LEU A 555 -11.10 -20.01 -7.52
CA LEU A 555 -11.07 -19.79 -6.06
C LEU A 555 -9.69 -20.09 -5.46
N ALA A 556 -9.02 -21.15 -5.91
CA ALA A 556 -7.70 -21.52 -5.45
C ALA A 556 -6.61 -20.51 -5.87
N MET A 557 -6.69 -19.97 -7.09
CA MET A 557 -5.80 -18.89 -7.54
C MET A 557 -6.00 -17.60 -6.71
N GLU A 558 -7.25 -17.28 -6.35
CA GLU A 558 -7.55 -16.14 -5.47
C GLU A 558 -7.10 -16.40 -4.01
N ALA A 559 -7.17 -17.63 -3.54
CA ALA A 559 -6.67 -18.03 -2.23
C ALA A 559 -5.15 -17.89 -2.12
N LEU A 560 -4.38 -18.24 -3.17
CA LEU A 560 -2.94 -17.99 -3.23
C LEU A 560 -2.59 -16.52 -2.97
N ARG A 561 -3.28 -15.59 -3.64
CA ARG A 561 -3.09 -14.15 -3.42
C ARG A 561 -3.35 -13.76 -1.96
N THR A 562 -4.41 -14.30 -1.36
CA THR A 562 -4.78 -14.02 0.04
C THR A 562 -3.74 -14.56 1.01
N ILE A 563 -3.25 -15.78 0.78
CA ILE A 563 -2.17 -16.42 1.56
C ILE A 563 -0.89 -15.57 1.49
N TRP A 564 -0.45 -15.17 0.30
CA TRP A 564 0.75 -14.34 0.12
C TRP A 564 0.63 -12.97 0.77
N ALA A 565 -0.54 -12.33 0.62
CA ALA A 565 -0.82 -11.06 1.29
C ALA A 565 -0.80 -11.20 2.82
N ASN A 566 -1.30 -12.31 3.38
CA ASN A 566 -1.23 -12.55 4.81
C ASN A 566 0.20 -12.73 5.33
N THR A 567 1.03 -13.44 4.59
CA THR A 567 2.40 -13.74 5.03
C THR A 567 3.29 -12.50 5.01
N ASN A 568 3.24 -11.70 3.93
CA ASN A 568 4.22 -10.63 3.68
C ASN A 568 3.61 -9.30 3.20
N GLY A 569 2.28 -9.19 3.17
CA GLY A 569 1.58 -8.04 2.60
C GLY A 569 0.92 -7.11 3.63
N ASN A 570 0.24 -6.10 3.10
CA ASN A 570 -0.59 -5.19 3.87
C ASN A 570 -1.86 -5.91 4.32
N VAL A 571 -2.03 -6.12 5.62
CA VAL A 571 -3.22 -6.76 6.19
C VAL A 571 -3.81 -6.02 7.37
N SER A 572 -5.12 -6.15 7.52
CA SER A 572 -5.83 -5.68 8.70
C SER A 572 -7.04 -6.55 9.02
N MET A 573 -7.60 -6.32 10.20
CA MET A 573 -8.81 -6.99 10.69
C MET A 573 -9.97 -5.98 10.69
N LEU A 574 -11.17 -6.43 10.28
CA LEU A 574 -12.40 -5.64 10.41
C LEU A 574 -12.64 -5.27 11.89
N GLN A 575 -12.61 -3.97 12.17
CA GLN A 575 -13.04 -3.43 13.46
C GLN A 575 -14.56 -3.27 13.43
N ASN A 576 -15.25 -3.59 14.55
CA ASN A 576 -16.69 -3.35 14.66
C ASN A 576 -16.98 -1.90 14.25
N LYS A 577 -17.87 -1.68 13.28
CA LYS A 577 -18.54 -0.37 13.18
C LYS A 577 -19.16 -0.14 14.55
N SER A 578 -18.66 0.82 15.32
CA SER A 578 -19.50 1.44 16.33
C SER A 578 -20.77 1.88 15.61
N LYS A 579 -21.95 1.50 16.12
CA LYS A 579 -23.26 1.99 15.67
C LYS A 579 -23.39 3.51 15.92
N GLN A 580 -22.50 4.31 15.36
CA GLN A 580 -22.44 5.76 15.48
C GLN A 580 -22.02 6.34 14.13
N ALA A 581 -22.92 6.22 13.15
CA ALA A 581 -23.03 7.12 11.99
C ALA A 581 -24.28 6.72 11.17
N GLU A 582 -25.43 6.63 11.84
CA GLU A 582 -26.75 6.82 11.22
C GLU A 582 -27.44 7.88 12.07
N THR A 583 -26.98 9.12 11.95
CA THR A 583 -27.67 10.33 12.45
C THR A 583 -26.98 11.56 11.89
N LYS A 584 -27.31 11.84 10.61
CA LYS A 584 -27.55 13.12 9.94
C LYS A 584 -27.06 13.08 8.50
#